data_AF-F2G2A7-F1
#
_entry.id   AF-F2G2A7-F1
#
_cell.length_a   1.000
_cell.length_b   1.000
_cell.length_c   1.000
_cell.angle_alpha   90.00
_cell.angle_beta   90.00
_cell.angle_gamma   90.00
#
_symmetry.space_group_name_H-M   'P 1'
#
loop_
_entity.id
_entity.type
_entity.pdbx_description
1 polymer ?
#
loop_
_entity_poly.entity_id
_entity_poly.type
_entity_poly.pdbx_seq_one_letter_code
_entity_poly.pdbx_strand_id
1 'polypeptide(L)'
;MVHAWQFHFGLPSEGHYHNKEWAQKMMDIGLMPSDTGEPGGAIVGRNMSDFIMKQGAFMQAANELLDDKTFNLRWVDRLALPKLHEPIIVDNPVFKPNSQVEHCAHASDLINANVISLRDEAQFASFASKREGLTSMPDTFLIPEVAKRQTRSKYTCPGCSTKIYGKASLNVICGDCELPFTKE
;
A
#
# COMPACT_ATOMS: atom_id res chain seq x y z
N MET A 1 0.36 9.18 10.65
CA MET A 1 -0.45 9.80 11.72
C MET A 1 -0.16 9.18 13.10
N VAL A 2 -0.41 7.89 13.29
CA VAL A 2 -0.27 7.24 14.62
C VAL A 2 1.15 7.28 15.18
N HIS A 3 2.19 7.20 14.35
CA HIS A 3 3.57 7.41 14.81
C HIS A 3 3.80 8.78 15.46
N ALA A 4 3.26 9.84 14.88
CA ALA A 4 3.42 11.19 15.42
C ALA A 4 2.69 11.35 16.76
N TRP A 5 1.51 10.75 16.88
CA TRP A 5 0.77 10.65 18.14
C TRP A 5 1.55 9.87 19.19
N GLN A 6 2.06 8.68 18.83
CA GLN A 6 2.78 7.81 19.77
C GLN A 6 4.07 8.47 20.25
N PHE A 7 4.78 9.20 19.37
CA PHE A 7 5.96 9.95 19.78
C PHE A 7 5.66 11.02 20.85
N HIS A 8 4.48 11.65 20.79
CA HIS A 8 4.11 12.71 21.74
C HIS A 8 3.44 12.19 23.01
N PHE A 9 2.65 11.11 22.91
CA PHE A 9 1.73 10.68 23.98
C PHE A 9 1.92 9.24 24.43
N GLY A 10 2.79 8.48 23.77
CA GLY A 10 2.96 7.05 24.01
C GLY A 10 4.42 6.64 24.18
N LEU A 11 4.65 5.34 24.01
CA LEU A 11 5.92 4.67 24.18
C LEU A 11 6.31 3.98 22.86
N PRO A 12 6.96 4.71 21.93
CA PRO A 12 7.40 4.12 20.67
C PRO A 12 8.48 3.06 20.89
N SER A 13 8.47 2.02 20.07
CA SER A 13 9.54 1.02 20.06
C SER A 13 10.78 1.51 19.33
N GLU A 14 11.94 1.03 19.75
CA GLU A 14 13.20 1.24 19.03
C GLU A 14 13.21 0.51 17.67
N GLY A 15 13.89 1.08 16.67
CA GLY A 15 14.14 0.39 15.40
C GLY A 15 12.94 0.26 14.46
N HIS A 16 11.95 1.16 14.56
CA HIS A 16 10.76 1.22 13.69
C HIS A 16 9.80 0.03 13.83
N TYR A 17 9.77 -0.62 15.00
CA TYR A 17 8.79 -1.66 15.27
C TYR A 17 7.43 -1.06 15.65
N HIS A 18 6.35 -1.55 15.06
CA HIS A 18 4.98 -1.16 15.39
C HIS A 18 4.48 -2.05 16.54
N ASN A 19 4.41 -1.49 17.73
CA ASN A 19 4.01 -2.23 18.93
C ASN A 19 2.50 -2.21 19.17
N LYS A 20 2.07 -2.85 20.26
CA LYS A 20 0.64 -2.99 20.62
C LYS A 20 -0.05 -1.65 20.86
N GLU A 21 0.65 -0.64 21.40
CA GLU A 21 0.07 0.69 21.63
C GLU A 21 -0.21 1.40 20.31
N TRP A 22 0.73 1.33 19.36
CA TRP A 22 0.51 1.81 18.01
C TRP A 22 -0.69 1.10 17.35
N ALA A 23 -0.74 -0.23 17.48
CA ALA A 23 -1.80 -1.04 16.88
C ALA A 23 -3.17 -0.71 17.48
N GLN A 24 -3.24 -0.54 18.80
CA GLN A 24 -4.46 -0.13 19.48
C GLN A 24 -4.92 1.24 18.99
N LYS A 25 -4.00 2.20 18.85
CA LYS A 25 -4.37 3.53 18.36
C LYS A 25 -4.88 3.50 16.92
N MET A 26 -4.31 2.66 16.06
CA MET A 26 -4.83 2.44 14.70
C MET A 26 -6.27 1.93 14.75
N MET A 27 -6.57 0.94 15.60
CA MET A 27 -7.93 0.42 15.74
C MET A 27 -8.90 1.49 16.28
N ASP A 28 -8.46 2.31 17.24
CA ASP A 28 -9.28 3.39 17.82
C ASP A 28 -9.68 4.45 16.78
N ILE A 29 -8.83 4.72 15.79
CA ILE A 29 -9.15 5.63 14.67
C ILE A 29 -9.92 4.93 13.54
N GLY A 30 -10.25 3.64 13.66
CA GLY A 30 -11.00 2.90 12.66
C GLY A 30 -10.16 2.32 11.51
N LEU A 31 -8.85 2.13 11.73
CA LEU A 31 -7.96 1.45 10.79
C LEU A 31 -7.40 0.19 11.43
N MET A 32 -7.58 -0.96 10.79
CA MET A 32 -7.10 -2.23 11.31
C MET A 32 -5.69 -2.51 10.78
N PRO A 33 -4.66 -2.57 11.65
CA PRO A 33 -3.30 -2.87 11.21
C PRO A 33 -3.14 -4.35 10.83
N SER A 34 -2.35 -4.63 9.81
CA SER A 34 -2.04 -5.98 9.35
C SER A 34 -0.68 -6.02 8.64
N ASP A 35 0.15 -7.02 8.96
CA ASP A 35 1.43 -7.24 8.27
C ASP A 35 1.26 -7.72 6.81
N THR A 36 0.09 -8.28 6.47
CA THR A 36 -0.28 -8.65 5.09
C THR A 36 -1.08 -7.56 4.38
N GLY A 37 -1.61 -6.59 5.11
CA GLY A 37 -2.60 -5.62 4.60
C GLY A 37 -3.99 -6.23 4.42
N GLU A 38 -4.19 -7.50 4.78
CA GLU A 38 -5.45 -8.22 4.68
C GLU A 38 -5.88 -8.75 6.06
N PRO A 39 -7.18 -9.09 6.24
CA PRO A 39 -7.67 -9.71 7.46
C PRO A 39 -6.94 -11.01 7.79
N GLY A 40 -6.64 -11.22 9.07
CA GLY A 40 -5.90 -12.39 9.55
C GLY A 40 -4.37 -12.20 9.64
N GLY A 41 -3.83 -11.09 9.14
CA GLY A 41 -2.43 -10.72 9.39
C GLY A 41 -2.16 -10.34 10.85
N ALA A 42 -0.89 -10.34 11.23
CA ALA A 42 -0.46 -9.89 12.55
C ALA A 42 -0.70 -8.38 12.70
N ILE A 43 -1.08 -7.94 13.90
CA ILE A 43 -1.40 -6.53 14.18
C ILE A 43 -0.17 -5.69 14.61
N VAL A 44 1.00 -6.32 14.76
CA VAL A 44 2.27 -5.71 15.17
C VAL A 44 3.41 -6.24 14.32
N GLY A 45 4.45 -5.44 14.09
CA GLY A 45 5.55 -5.82 13.20
C GLY A 45 6.41 -4.66 12.74
N ARG A 46 7.48 -4.93 11.99
CA ARG A 46 8.33 -3.85 11.41
C ARG A 46 7.71 -3.24 10.16
N ASN A 47 7.12 -4.09 9.31
CA ASN A 47 6.46 -3.67 8.08
C ASN A 47 4.97 -3.95 8.26
N MET A 48 4.20 -2.88 8.34
CA MET A 48 2.77 -2.94 8.60
C MET A 48 2.03 -2.19 7.48
N SER A 49 0.90 -2.75 7.10
CA SER A 49 -0.14 -2.12 6.30
C SER A 49 -1.41 -1.99 7.14
N ASP A 50 -2.48 -1.49 6.55
CA ASP A 50 -3.77 -1.37 7.20
C ASP A 50 -4.92 -1.54 6.21
N PHE A 51 -6.09 -1.86 6.75
CA PHE A 51 -7.35 -1.86 6.02
C PHE A 51 -8.45 -1.18 6.84
N ILE A 52 -9.55 -0.83 6.18
CA ILE A 52 -10.57 0.03 6.75
C ILE A 52 -11.58 -0.78 7.57
N MET A 53 -11.91 -0.28 8.75
CA MET A 53 -13.00 -0.81 9.58
C MET A 53 -14.31 -0.08 9.22
N LYS A 54 -15.32 -0.80 8.73
CA LYS A 54 -16.56 -0.24 8.15
C LYS A 54 -17.30 0.69 9.11
N GLN A 55 -17.32 0.37 10.41
CA GLN A 55 -17.98 1.17 11.45
C GLN A 55 -16.99 1.99 12.30
N GLY A 56 -15.75 2.19 11.82
CA GLY A 56 -14.70 2.91 12.53
C GLY A 56 -14.78 4.44 12.39
N ALA A 57 -14.01 5.14 13.25
CA ALA A 57 -13.94 6.60 13.25
C ALA A 57 -13.45 7.19 11.91
N PHE A 58 -12.55 6.50 11.22
CA PHE A 58 -12.07 6.87 9.89
C PHE A 58 -13.23 7.00 8.89
N MET A 59 -14.08 5.97 8.79
CA MET A 59 -15.22 5.98 7.87
C MET A 59 -16.22 7.08 8.19
N GLN A 60 -16.46 7.35 9.48
CA GLN A 60 -17.34 8.44 9.90
C GLN A 60 -16.80 9.80 9.45
N ALA A 61 -15.51 10.09 9.75
CA ALA A 61 -14.87 11.33 9.34
C ALA A 61 -14.77 11.48 7.82
N ALA A 62 -14.51 10.38 7.11
CA ALA A 62 -14.48 10.37 5.64
C ALA A 62 -15.85 10.68 5.04
N ASN A 63 -16.92 10.07 5.56
CA ASN A 63 -18.28 10.35 5.10
C ASN A 63 -18.68 11.80 5.37
N GLU A 64 -18.39 12.33 6.56
CA GLU A 64 -18.65 13.74 6.89
C GLU A 64 -17.96 14.70 5.91
N LEU A 65 -16.68 14.43 5.61
CA LEU A 65 -15.90 15.21 4.64
C LEU A 65 -16.45 15.12 3.21
N LEU A 66 -16.91 13.93 2.80
CA LEU A 66 -17.42 13.68 1.45
C LEU A 66 -18.84 14.23 1.25
N ASP A 67 -19.65 14.23 2.31
CA ASP A 67 -21.01 14.78 2.33
C ASP A 67 -21.02 16.31 2.42
N ASP A 68 -19.92 16.92 2.88
CA ASP A 68 -19.73 18.36 2.85
C ASP A 68 -19.67 18.89 1.41
N LYS A 69 -20.76 19.56 1.00
CA LYS A 69 -20.87 20.18 -0.33
C LYS A 69 -19.93 21.36 -0.54
N THR A 70 -19.40 21.94 0.54
CA THR A 70 -18.44 23.04 0.49
C THR A 70 -17.00 22.54 0.31
N PHE A 71 -16.73 21.30 0.72
CA PHE A 71 -15.43 20.68 0.56
C PHE A 71 -15.16 20.35 -0.92
N ASN A 72 -14.02 20.83 -1.42
CA ASN A 72 -13.52 20.50 -2.75
C ASN A 72 -12.02 20.24 -2.71
N LEU A 73 -11.62 18.99 -2.95
CA LEU A 73 -10.21 18.64 -3.12
C LEU A 73 -9.76 19.06 -4.52
N ARG A 74 -9.14 20.24 -4.62
CA ARG A 74 -8.59 20.79 -5.87
C ARG A 74 -7.22 20.19 -6.21
N TRP A 75 -7.13 18.87 -6.21
CA TRP A 75 -5.90 18.15 -6.51
C TRP A 75 -6.16 17.06 -7.54
N VAL A 76 -5.24 16.91 -8.48
CA VAL A 76 -5.31 15.94 -9.57
C VAL A 76 -3.97 15.23 -9.64
N ASP A 77 -4.01 13.91 -9.55
CA ASP A 77 -2.87 13.07 -9.86
C ASP A 77 -2.79 12.82 -11.37
N ARG A 78 -1.78 13.41 -12.02
CA ARG A 78 -1.55 13.28 -13.46
C ARG A 78 -0.87 11.97 -13.86
N LEU A 79 -0.38 11.21 -12.87
CA LEU A 79 0.30 9.93 -13.04
C LEU A 79 -0.50 8.79 -12.38
N ALA A 80 -1.76 9.04 -12.01
CA ALA A 80 -2.61 8.04 -11.41
C ALA A 80 -2.65 6.80 -12.31
N LEU A 81 -2.08 5.70 -11.83
CA LEU A 81 -2.31 4.42 -12.43
C LEU A 81 -3.80 4.07 -12.26
N PRO A 82 -4.38 3.27 -13.17
CA PRO A 82 -5.68 2.66 -12.92
C PRO A 82 -5.70 2.08 -11.51
N LYS A 83 -6.80 2.25 -10.78
CA LYS A 83 -6.95 1.64 -9.44
C LYS A 83 -6.59 0.16 -9.55
N LEU A 84 -5.43 -0.22 -9.01
CA LEU A 84 -4.92 -1.59 -9.12
C LEU A 84 -5.67 -2.54 -8.19
N HIS A 85 -6.19 -2.02 -7.07
CA HIS A 85 -6.88 -2.79 -6.04
C HIS A 85 -8.00 -1.95 -5.42
N GLU A 86 -9.12 -2.58 -5.10
CA GLU A 86 -10.17 -1.95 -4.30
C GLU A 86 -9.77 -1.96 -2.82
N PRO A 87 -10.12 -0.93 -2.04
CA PRO A 87 -9.84 -0.91 -0.62
C PRO A 87 -10.58 -2.05 0.08
N ILE A 88 -9.89 -2.72 1.00
CA ILE A 88 -10.51 -3.75 1.85
C ILE A 88 -11.25 -3.04 2.98
N ILE A 89 -12.56 -3.28 3.04
CA ILE A 89 -13.45 -2.78 4.09
C ILE A 89 -14.04 -4.00 4.78
N VAL A 90 -13.77 -4.14 6.08
CA VAL A 90 -14.36 -5.22 6.87
C VAL A 90 -15.32 -4.68 7.91
N ASP A 91 -16.35 -5.47 8.24
CA ASP A 91 -17.11 -5.23 9.46
C ASP A 91 -16.20 -5.32 10.68
N ASN A 92 -16.47 -4.51 11.70
CA ASN A 92 -15.69 -4.51 12.93
C ASN A 92 -15.51 -5.95 13.45
N PRO A 93 -14.27 -6.50 13.48
CA PRO A 93 -14.06 -7.78 14.13
C PRO A 93 -14.39 -7.61 15.61
N VAL A 94 -15.33 -8.40 16.11
CA VAL A 94 -15.69 -8.43 17.53
C VAL A 94 -14.51 -8.99 18.31
N PHE A 95 -13.71 -8.13 18.91
CA PHE A 95 -12.66 -8.55 19.85
C PHE A 95 -13.32 -8.93 21.18
N LYS A 96 -13.12 -10.17 21.62
CA LYS A 96 -13.47 -10.56 23.00
C LYS A 96 -12.48 -9.87 23.95
N PRO A 97 -12.95 -9.01 24.87
CA PRO A 97 -12.07 -8.39 25.85
C PRO A 97 -11.73 -9.43 26.93
N ASN A 98 -10.54 -10.05 26.83
CA ASN A 98 -9.82 -10.86 27.85
C ASN A 98 -9.18 -12.16 27.32
N SER A 99 -8.58 -12.19 26.12
CA SER A 99 -7.50 -13.15 25.91
C SER A 99 -6.21 -12.56 26.50
N GLN A 100 -5.74 -13.14 27.60
CA GLN A 100 -4.38 -12.90 28.07
C GLN A 100 -3.44 -13.27 26.93
N VAL A 101 -2.77 -12.26 26.35
CA VAL A 101 -1.83 -12.47 25.25
C VAL A 101 -0.55 -13.04 25.86
N GLU A 102 -0.50 -14.36 26.00
CA GLU A 102 0.71 -15.07 26.37
C GLU A 102 1.80 -14.81 25.33
N HIS A 103 3.00 -14.59 25.86
CA HIS A 103 4.24 -14.47 25.11
C HIS A 103 4.53 -15.78 24.38
N CYS A 104 4.13 -15.91 23.11
CA CYS A 104 4.75 -16.89 22.24
C CYS A 104 4.49 -16.59 20.76
N ALA A 105 5.59 -16.56 20.01
CA ALA A 105 5.56 -16.75 18.58
C ALA A 105 4.97 -18.14 18.29
N HIS A 106 3.89 -18.16 17.49
CA HIS A 106 3.41 -19.21 16.59
C HIS A 106 1.89 -19.46 16.69
N ALA A 107 1.23 -19.07 15.59
CA ALA A 107 0.24 -19.84 14.85
C ALA A 107 -1.19 -20.00 15.41
N SER A 108 -2.15 -19.64 14.54
CA SER A 108 -3.40 -20.37 14.28
C SER A 108 -4.69 -20.00 15.03
N ASP A 109 -4.89 -18.76 15.43
CA ASP A 109 -6.25 -18.28 15.77
C ASP A 109 -6.83 -17.49 14.59
N LEU A 110 -7.47 -18.22 13.67
CA LEU A 110 -8.22 -17.69 12.55
C LEU A 110 -9.35 -16.78 13.07
N ILE A 111 -9.20 -15.47 12.90
CA ILE A 111 -10.30 -14.52 13.04
C ILE A 111 -11.13 -14.62 11.76
N ASN A 112 -12.33 -15.20 11.84
CA ASN A 112 -13.36 -15.07 10.81
C ASN A 112 -13.81 -13.60 10.76
N ALA A 113 -13.08 -12.77 10.01
CA ALA A 113 -13.60 -11.50 9.54
C ALA A 113 -14.42 -11.78 8.27
N ASN A 114 -15.69 -11.42 8.27
CA ASN A 114 -16.47 -11.38 7.03
C ASN A 114 -15.85 -10.30 6.13
N VAL A 115 -15.05 -10.73 5.16
CA VAL A 115 -14.52 -9.87 4.10
C VAL A 115 -15.68 -9.57 3.17
N ILE A 116 -16.36 -8.44 3.40
CA ILE A 116 -17.36 -7.96 2.46
C ILE A 116 -16.61 -7.32 1.30
N SER A 117 -16.43 -8.08 0.22
CA SER A 117 -16.21 -7.49 -1.10
C SER A 117 -17.42 -6.60 -1.38
N LEU A 118 -17.20 -5.38 -1.89
CA LEU A 118 -18.17 -4.31 -2.16
C LEU A 118 -19.33 -4.68 -3.12
N ARG A 119 -19.63 -5.97 -3.33
CA ARG A 119 -20.71 -6.46 -4.18
C ARG A 119 -22.01 -6.79 -3.46
N ASP A 120 -21.99 -7.05 -2.15
CA ASP A 120 -23.21 -7.36 -1.39
C ASP A 120 -23.50 -6.28 -0.34
N GLU A 121 -23.96 -5.12 -0.81
CA GLU A 121 -25.19 -4.50 -0.30
C GLU A 121 -25.72 -3.55 -1.38
N ALA A 122 -26.91 -3.86 -1.87
CA ALA A 122 -27.65 -3.14 -2.92
C ALA A 122 -28.15 -1.75 -2.48
N GLN A 123 -27.33 -0.99 -1.76
CA GLN A 123 -27.59 0.40 -1.35
C GLN A 123 -26.40 1.34 -1.52
N PHE A 124 -25.20 0.84 -1.87
CA PHE A 124 -24.19 1.70 -2.48
C PHE A 124 -24.53 1.84 -3.96
N ALA A 125 -25.57 2.64 -4.23
CA ALA A 125 -25.78 3.21 -5.54
C ALA A 125 -24.42 3.70 -6.01
N SER A 126 -23.94 3.06 -7.08
CA SER A 126 -22.90 3.55 -7.95
C SER A 126 -22.59 5.02 -7.66
N PHE A 127 -21.43 5.28 -7.05
CA PHE A 127 -20.77 6.58 -7.16
C PHE A 127 -20.31 6.78 -8.63
N ALA A 128 -21.18 6.46 -9.61
CA ALA A 128 -21.36 7.30 -10.76
C ALA A 128 -21.80 8.66 -10.21
N SER A 129 -20.77 9.46 -9.93
CA SER A 129 -20.84 10.89 -9.75
C SER A 129 -21.96 11.48 -10.63
N LYS A 130 -23.11 11.74 -10.01
CA LYS A 130 -24.05 12.77 -10.48
C LYS A 130 -23.49 14.18 -10.21
N ARG A 131 -22.17 14.33 -10.04
CA ARG A 131 -21.49 15.57 -10.40
C ARG A 131 -21.20 15.46 -11.89
N GLU A 132 -22.13 15.97 -12.69
CA GLU A 132 -21.83 16.40 -14.06
C GLU A 132 -20.66 17.40 -13.95
N GLY A 133 -19.43 16.94 -14.21
CA GLY A 133 -18.25 17.79 -14.09
C GLY A 133 -16.94 17.09 -13.75
N LEU A 134 -16.96 15.83 -13.25
CA LEU A 134 -15.70 15.09 -13.00
C LEU A 134 -15.37 14.02 -14.05
N THR A 135 -16.30 13.75 -14.97
CA THR A 135 -16.13 12.76 -16.05
C THR A 135 -15.51 13.34 -17.33
N SER A 136 -15.05 14.59 -17.32
CA SER A 136 -14.33 15.19 -18.45
C SER A 136 -13.04 15.86 -18.00
N MET A 137 -12.21 15.17 -17.24
CA MET A 137 -10.80 15.57 -17.22
C MET A 137 -10.25 15.28 -18.61
N PRO A 138 -9.77 16.29 -19.36
CA PRO A 138 -9.23 16.06 -20.70
C PRO A 138 -8.08 15.08 -20.61
N ASP A 139 -8.00 14.10 -21.53
CA ASP A 139 -6.90 13.13 -21.60
C ASP A 139 -5.52 13.81 -21.62
N THR A 140 -5.45 15.07 -22.06
CA THR A 140 -4.25 15.92 -22.01
C THR A 140 -3.66 16.12 -20.60
N PHE A 141 -4.46 15.99 -19.53
CA PHE A 141 -3.98 16.15 -18.15
C PHE A 141 -3.29 14.89 -17.61
N LEU A 142 -3.57 13.72 -18.19
CA LEU A 142 -2.94 12.47 -17.80
C LEU A 142 -1.65 12.30 -18.60
N ILE A 143 -0.54 12.07 -17.92
CA ILE A 143 0.74 11.75 -18.55
C ILE A 143 0.82 10.22 -18.58
N PRO A 144 0.72 9.58 -19.76
CA PRO A 144 0.87 8.14 -19.85
C PRO A 144 2.24 7.74 -19.31
N GLU A 145 2.31 6.64 -18.57
CA GLU A 145 3.60 6.12 -18.13
C GLU A 145 4.40 5.69 -19.36
N VAL A 146 5.33 6.55 -19.79
CA VAL A 146 6.23 6.24 -20.89
C VAL A 146 7.25 5.24 -20.36
N ALA A 147 7.30 4.05 -20.96
CA ALA A 147 8.28 3.04 -20.62
C ALA A 147 9.68 3.67 -20.51
N LYS A 148 10.32 3.48 -19.35
CA LYS A 148 11.66 4.02 -19.09
C LYS A 148 12.60 3.51 -20.18
N ARG A 149 13.20 4.43 -20.92
CA ARG A 149 14.20 4.09 -21.95
C ARG A 149 15.31 3.30 -21.26
N GLN A 150 15.67 2.14 -21.80
CA GLN A 150 16.82 1.39 -21.30
C GLN A 150 18.07 2.25 -21.49
N THR A 151 18.66 2.72 -20.39
CA THR A 151 19.85 3.58 -20.41
C THR A 151 21.16 2.79 -20.46
N ARG A 152 21.08 1.47 -20.28
CA ARG A 152 22.22 0.56 -20.21
C ARG A 152 22.03 -0.55 -21.23
N SER A 153 23.07 -0.82 -22.00
CA SER A 153 23.16 -2.00 -22.86
C SER A 153 23.79 -3.15 -22.07
N LYS A 154 23.31 -4.36 -22.32
CA LYS A 154 23.89 -5.59 -21.80
C LYS A 154 25.04 -6.00 -22.71
N TYR A 155 26.14 -6.42 -22.09
CA TYR A 155 27.27 -7.02 -22.77
C TYR A 155 27.60 -8.36 -22.14
N THR A 156 28.02 -9.31 -22.95
CA THR A 156 28.35 -10.67 -22.52
C THR A 156 29.76 -11.04 -23.00
N CYS A 157 30.59 -11.58 -22.11
CA CYS A 157 31.89 -12.11 -22.49
C CYS A 157 31.69 -13.46 -23.22
N PRO A 158 32.26 -13.66 -24.42
CA PRO A 158 32.11 -14.92 -25.16
C PRO A 158 32.85 -16.09 -24.52
N GLY A 159 33.89 -15.84 -23.71
CA GLY A 159 34.68 -16.90 -23.06
C GLY A 159 34.06 -17.44 -21.77
N CYS A 160 33.71 -16.55 -20.84
CA CYS A 160 33.23 -16.92 -19.50
C CYS A 160 31.73 -16.63 -19.28
N SER A 161 31.02 -16.09 -20.26
CA SER A 161 29.59 -15.73 -20.17
C SER A 161 29.25 -14.70 -19.07
N THR A 162 30.25 -14.02 -18.50
CA THR A 162 30.03 -12.90 -17.58
C THR A 162 29.26 -11.80 -18.27
N LYS A 163 28.31 -11.19 -17.55
CA LYS A 163 27.41 -10.14 -18.06
C LYS A 163 27.72 -8.83 -17.36
N ILE A 164 27.85 -7.75 -18.13
CA ILE A 164 28.01 -6.38 -17.60
C ILE A 164 26.99 -5.45 -18.25
N TYR A 165 26.66 -4.35 -17.57
CA TYR A 165 25.67 -3.36 -18.05
C TYR A 165 26.30 -1.97 -18.04
N GLY A 166 26.27 -1.29 -19.18
CA GLY A 166 26.94 0.02 -19.34
C GLY A 166 26.39 0.84 -20.49
N LYS A 167 27.03 1.98 -20.75
CA LYS A 167 26.71 2.84 -21.91
C LYS A 167 26.91 2.04 -23.21
N ALA A 168 26.08 2.25 -24.22
CA ALA A 168 26.16 1.54 -25.50
C ALA A 168 27.50 1.69 -26.26
N SER A 169 28.32 2.69 -25.91
CA SER A 169 29.64 2.95 -26.51
C SER A 169 30.80 2.41 -25.67
N LEU A 170 30.53 1.54 -24.70
CA LEU A 170 31.57 1.00 -23.82
C LEU A 170 32.41 -0.03 -24.58
N ASN A 171 33.74 0.12 -24.50
CA ASN A 171 34.69 -0.84 -25.02
C ASN A 171 35.36 -1.54 -23.83
N VAL A 172 34.97 -2.78 -23.54
CA VAL A 172 35.42 -3.53 -22.36
C VAL A 172 36.01 -4.86 -22.78
N ILE A 173 37.12 -5.21 -22.15
CA ILE A 173 37.80 -6.50 -22.30
C ILE A 173 37.61 -7.27 -20.99
N CYS A 174 37.35 -8.57 -21.09
CA CYS A 174 37.32 -9.47 -19.94
C CYS A 174 38.75 -9.72 -19.45
N GLY A 175 39.04 -9.46 -18.18
CA GLY A 175 40.36 -9.70 -17.60
C GLY A 175 40.72 -11.18 -17.52
N ASP A 176 39.73 -12.09 -17.43
CA ASP A 176 39.98 -13.53 -17.32
C ASP A 176 40.14 -14.22 -18.68
N CYS A 177 39.41 -13.76 -19.69
CA CYS A 177 39.43 -14.36 -21.02
C CYS A 177 40.26 -13.56 -22.03
N GLU A 178 40.63 -12.32 -21.70
CA GLU A 178 41.26 -11.34 -22.61
C GLU A 178 40.45 -11.08 -23.90
N LEU A 179 39.18 -11.46 -23.91
CA LEU A 179 38.26 -11.26 -25.04
C LEU A 179 37.43 -9.98 -24.86
N PRO A 180 37.15 -9.24 -25.95
CA PRO A 180 36.22 -8.12 -25.89
C PRO A 180 34.80 -8.61 -25.59
N PHE A 181 34.11 -7.89 -24.72
CA PHE A 181 32.70 -8.12 -24.45
C PHE A 181 31.85 -7.80 -25.69
N THR A 182 30.92 -8.68 -26.05
CA THR A 182 29.98 -8.45 -27.16
C THR A 182 28.66 -7.90 -26.64
N LYS A 183 28.10 -6.93 -27.35
CA LYS A 183 26.79 -6.35 -27.02
C LYS A 183 25.68 -7.31 -27.45
N GLU A 184 24.71 -7.53 -26.57
CA GLU A 184 23.42 -8.18 -26.90
C GLU A 184 22.38 -7.17 -27.39
#